data_AF-X5DCX3-F1
#
_entry.id   AF-X5DCX3-F1
#
_cell.length_a   1.000
_cell.length_b   1.000
_cell.length_c   1.000
_cell.angle_alpha   90.00
_cell.angle_beta   90.00
_cell.angle_gamma   90.00
#
_symmetry.space_group_name_H-M   'P 1'
#
loop_
_entity.id
_entity.type
_entity.pdbx_description
1 polymer ?
#
loop_
_entity_poly.entity_id
_entity_poly.type
_entity_poly.pdbx_seq_one_letter_code
_entity_poly.pdbx_strand_id
1 'polypeptide(L)'
;MKQIKFLMIVAAGIFAMLFTSCENQDVEFPDFDYSTVYFAYQYPVRTIVLGEDIIDNTLDNEHKCEIYATMGGVYANDLSIGIDVTVDNNLCSNLYFDTEFTTPVQAMPTNYYSLAADKIYLDKTLQDGVEVQLSDAFFADPDAIKNTYVIPLRMTNVVNADSILSGVPKFDGALRGNDTDWEVLPKDFVLYCVKFINPWHGNYLRRGEDVITEDGATTTVTREAEYVEDDEVVALNTASLSSVEFPVSLVDENGENVTCTLLLTFDDQNACTISSATEGFTASGSGSFVIDGEKNSWGNKDRNALYLDYTIDMGSKSYATNDVLVVRDRGVTMETFAPAYNVN
;
A
#
# COMPACT_ATOMS: atom_id res chain seq x y z
N MET A 1 14.99 -77.34 -7.74
CA MET A 1 15.04 -76.79 -6.35
C MET A 1 15.96 -75.58 -6.18
N LYS A 2 17.12 -75.47 -6.84
CA LYS A 2 18.03 -74.30 -6.68
C LYS A 2 17.51 -72.98 -7.30
N GLN A 3 16.79 -73.04 -8.42
CA GLN A 3 16.30 -71.81 -9.09
C GLN A 3 15.07 -71.18 -8.41
N ILE A 4 14.20 -71.96 -7.78
CA ILE A 4 13.04 -71.45 -7.01
C ILE A 4 13.50 -70.71 -5.74
N LYS A 5 14.58 -71.19 -5.10
CA LYS A 5 15.19 -70.51 -3.95
C LYS A 5 15.84 -69.18 -4.33
N PHE A 6 16.42 -69.09 -5.53
CA PHE A 6 17.00 -67.85 -6.03
C PHE A 6 15.91 -66.81 -6.38
N LEU A 7 14.80 -67.25 -6.96
CA LEU A 7 13.65 -66.39 -7.26
C LEU A 7 12.97 -65.83 -6.01
N MET A 8 12.88 -66.62 -4.92
CA MET A 8 12.35 -66.14 -3.63
C MET A 8 13.27 -65.12 -2.93
N ILE A 9 14.60 -65.26 -3.07
CA ILE A 9 15.56 -64.30 -2.51
C ILE A 9 15.54 -62.97 -3.28
N VAL A 10 15.40 -63.01 -4.60
CA VAL A 10 15.26 -61.81 -5.43
C VAL A 10 13.92 -61.12 -5.19
N ALA A 11 12.82 -61.87 -5.04
CA ALA A 11 11.51 -61.30 -4.71
C ALA A 11 11.47 -60.66 -3.31
N ALA A 12 12.16 -61.24 -2.31
CA ALA A 12 12.30 -60.64 -0.98
C ALA A 12 13.18 -59.37 -1.00
N GLY A 13 14.21 -59.32 -1.85
CA GLY A 13 15.06 -58.14 -2.02
C GLY A 13 14.35 -56.96 -2.69
N ILE A 14 13.43 -57.22 -3.64
CA ILE A 14 12.62 -56.18 -4.29
C ILE A 14 11.52 -55.67 -3.34
N PHE A 15 10.95 -56.53 -2.48
CA PHE A 15 9.95 -56.10 -1.49
C PHE A 15 10.53 -55.25 -0.35
N ALA A 16 11.81 -55.45 0.01
CA ALA A 16 12.51 -54.66 1.02
C ALA A 16 12.88 -53.24 0.55
N MET A 17 12.93 -52.99 -0.76
CA MET A 17 13.21 -51.66 -1.34
C MET A 17 11.95 -50.80 -1.53
N LEU A 18 10.74 -51.33 -1.28
CA LEU A 18 9.47 -50.60 -1.39
C LEU A 18 9.07 -49.86 -0.10
N PHE A 19 9.83 -50.00 0.99
CA PHE A 19 9.54 -49.35 2.28
C PHE A 19 10.60 -48.33 2.73
N THR A 20 11.54 -47.95 1.86
CA THR A 20 12.42 -46.81 2.12
C THR A 20 11.87 -45.56 1.43
N SER A 21 10.62 -45.23 1.73
CA SER A 21 10.21 -43.83 1.66
C SER A 21 10.82 -43.17 2.89
N CYS A 22 11.86 -42.35 2.70
CA CYS A 22 12.18 -41.33 3.70
C CYS A 22 11.03 -40.33 3.65
N GLU A 23 9.92 -40.63 4.32
CA GLU A 23 9.13 -39.54 4.87
C GLU A 23 10.04 -38.85 5.87
N ASN A 24 10.37 -37.58 5.61
CA ASN A 24 10.91 -36.74 6.67
C ASN A 24 9.87 -36.82 7.78
N GLN A 25 10.23 -37.44 8.90
CA GLN A 25 9.46 -37.33 10.14
C GLN A 25 9.18 -35.84 10.36
N ASP A 26 7.93 -35.46 10.62
CA ASP A 26 7.61 -34.09 11.00
C ASP A 26 8.54 -33.73 12.15
N VAL A 27 9.41 -32.74 11.90
CA VAL A 27 10.40 -32.33 12.88
C VAL A 27 9.67 -31.48 13.89
N GLU A 28 9.05 -32.14 14.87
CA GLU A 28 8.48 -31.50 16.05
C GLU A 28 9.63 -31.03 16.93
N PHE A 29 10.01 -29.77 16.77
CA PHE A 29 10.84 -29.10 17.74
C PHE A 29 9.96 -28.66 18.92
N PRO A 30 10.42 -28.84 20.17
CA PRO A 30 9.68 -28.31 21.31
C PRO A 30 9.62 -26.79 21.24
N ASP A 31 8.52 -26.22 21.69
CA ASP A 31 8.37 -24.78 21.89
C ASP A 31 9.50 -24.23 22.77
N PHE A 32 9.76 -22.94 22.65
CA PHE A 32 10.67 -22.25 23.55
C PHE A 32 10.09 -22.22 24.96
N ASP A 33 10.95 -22.10 25.97
CA ASP A 33 10.52 -22.15 27.38
C ASP A 33 9.49 -21.06 27.75
N TYR A 34 9.39 -19.99 26.95
CA TYR A 34 8.49 -18.86 27.18
C TYR A 34 7.89 -18.34 25.87
N SER A 35 6.60 -18.06 25.91
CA SER A 35 5.82 -17.40 24.86
C SER A 35 5.82 -15.88 25.04
N THR A 36 5.78 -15.14 23.93
CA THR A 36 5.75 -13.67 23.97
C THR A 36 4.87 -13.11 22.87
N VAL A 37 4.17 -12.01 23.12
CA VAL A 37 3.36 -11.29 22.13
C VAL A 37 3.99 -9.94 21.77
N TYR A 38 3.84 -9.53 20.51
CA TYR A 38 4.43 -8.29 19.99
C TYR A 38 3.80 -7.82 18.68
N PHE A 39 4.03 -6.55 18.33
CA PHE A 39 3.80 -6.02 16.99
C PHE A 39 5.02 -6.31 16.10
N ALA A 40 4.83 -6.97 14.96
CA ALA A 40 5.95 -7.38 14.11
C ALA A 40 6.75 -6.18 13.56
N TYR A 41 6.05 -5.09 13.24
CA TYR A 41 6.58 -3.82 12.74
C TYR A 41 6.16 -2.67 13.66
N GLN A 42 7.12 -1.82 14.05
CA GLN A 42 6.85 -0.64 14.89
C GLN A 42 6.41 0.57 14.05
N TYR A 43 6.79 0.64 12.78
CA TYR A 43 6.58 1.80 11.91
C TYR A 43 6.06 1.43 10.50
N PRO A 44 4.98 0.63 10.37
CA PRO A 44 4.41 0.30 9.06
C PRO A 44 3.67 1.51 8.46
N VAL A 45 3.62 1.56 7.12
CA VAL A 45 2.74 2.46 6.36
C VAL A 45 1.69 1.63 5.63
N ARG A 46 0.42 1.89 5.92
CA ARG A 46 -0.74 1.30 5.25
C ARG A 46 -1.32 2.29 4.25
N THR A 47 -1.29 1.90 2.99
CA THR A 47 -2.05 2.56 1.93
C THR A 47 -3.40 1.86 1.81
N ILE A 48 -4.49 2.60 2.01
CA ILE A 48 -5.86 2.17 1.68
C ILE A 48 -6.04 2.29 0.18
N VAL A 49 -6.23 1.17 -0.51
CA VAL A 49 -6.32 1.11 -1.97
C VAL A 49 -7.78 1.02 -2.37
N LEU A 50 -8.40 2.18 -2.66
CA LEU A 50 -9.79 2.22 -3.13
C LEU A 50 -9.89 1.79 -4.59
N GLY A 51 -11.03 1.22 -4.96
CA GLY A 51 -11.32 0.75 -6.31
C GLY A 51 -10.88 -0.70 -6.56
N GLU A 52 -10.55 -1.02 -7.80
CA GLU A 52 -10.09 -2.36 -8.19
C GLU A 52 -8.57 -2.50 -8.00
N ASP A 53 -8.15 -3.65 -7.44
CA ASP A 53 -6.73 -4.01 -7.34
C ASP A 53 -6.53 -5.51 -7.66
N ILE A 54 -5.30 -5.89 -7.94
CA ILE A 54 -4.91 -7.28 -8.28
C ILE A 54 -4.91 -8.21 -7.05
N ILE A 55 -4.91 -7.63 -5.85
CA ILE A 55 -5.01 -8.32 -4.56
C ILE A 55 -6.37 -7.99 -3.92
N ASP A 56 -6.81 -8.84 -3.00
CA ASP A 56 -8.05 -8.59 -2.25
C ASP A 56 -7.92 -7.33 -1.39
N ASN A 57 -8.69 -6.31 -1.76
CA ASN A 57 -8.80 -5.02 -1.08
C ASN A 57 -10.24 -4.75 -0.60
N THR A 58 -10.98 -5.81 -0.25
CA THR A 58 -12.37 -5.69 0.24
C THR A 58 -12.45 -4.77 1.46
N LEU A 59 -11.54 -4.93 2.43
CA LEU A 59 -11.50 -4.05 3.61
C LEU A 59 -11.22 -2.60 3.23
N ASP A 60 -10.30 -2.35 2.30
CA ASP A 60 -9.97 -1.00 1.83
C ASP A 60 -11.20 -0.30 1.24
N ASN A 61 -11.96 -1.02 0.41
CA ASN A 61 -13.22 -0.54 -0.18
C ASN A 61 -14.33 -0.35 0.86
N GLU A 62 -14.26 -1.04 2.01
CA GLU A 62 -15.10 -0.79 3.19
C GLU A 62 -14.54 0.31 4.11
N HIS A 63 -13.46 0.99 3.69
CA HIS A 63 -12.74 2.01 4.47
C HIS A 63 -12.18 1.45 5.79
N LYS A 64 -11.67 0.22 5.75
CA LYS A 64 -11.13 -0.49 6.90
C LYS A 64 -9.70 -0.96 6.67
N CYS A 65 -9.01 -1.20 7.77
CA CYS A 65 -7.76 -1.96 7.80
C CYS A 65 -7.63 -2.70 9.14
N GLU A 66 -6.59 -3.50 9.30
CA GLU A 66 -6.34 -4.26 10.52
C GLU A 66 -4.92 -4.03 11.04
N ILE A 67 -4.79 -3.86 12.35
CA ILE A 67 -3.49 -3.75 13.03
C ILE A 67 -3.20 -5.08 13.71
N TYR A 68 -2.21 -5.80 13.17
CA TYR A 68 -1.88 -7.16 13.57
C TYR A 68 -0.89 -7.23 14.72
N ALA A 69 -1.18 -8.09 15.70
CA ALA A 69 -0.22 -8.60 16.67
C ALA A 69 0.14 -10.05 16.34
N THR A 70 1.28 -10.52 16.84
CA THR A 70 1.72 -11.90 16.68
C THR A 70 2.32 -12.42 17.98
N MET A 71 2.45 -13.74 18.07
CA MET A 71 3.16 -14.42 19.16
C MET A 71 4.41 -15.16 18.66
N GLY A 72 5.42 -15.21 19.51
CA GLY A 72 6.64 -15.99 19.33
C GLY A 72 6.90 -16.90 20.52
N GLY A 73 7.94 -17.72 20.41
CA GLY A 73 8.30 -18.71 21.42
C GLY A 73 7.53 -20.02 21.32
N VAL A 74 6.61 -20.15 20.35
CA VAL A 74 5.86 -21.36 20.06
C VAL A 74 5.85 -21.67 18.56
N TYR A 75 5.72 -22.93 18.19
CA TYR A 75 5.52 -23.38 16.80
C TYR A 75 4.04 -23.39 16.40
N ALA A 76 3.14 -23.56 17.37
CA ALA A 76 1.70 -23.51 17.18
C ALA A 76 1.02 -22.88 18.41
N ASN A 77 -0.18 -22.32 18.21
CA ASN A 77 -1.00 -21.81 19.28
C ASN A 77 -2.26 -22.67 19.42
N ASP A 78 -2.42 -23.34 20.56
CA ASP A 78 -3.63 -24.11 20.89
C ASP A 78 -4.56 -23.35 21.86
N LEU A 79 -4.19 -22.13 22.24
CA LEU A 79 -4.87 -21.29 23.21
C LEU A 79 -5.56 -20.09 22.54
N SER A 80 -6.44 -19.45 23.29
CA SER A 80 -6.95 -18.12 22.96
C SER A 80 -6.19 -17.08 23.76
N ILE A 81 -5.30 -16.34 23.10
CA ILE A 81 -4.44 -15.32 23.71
C ILE A 81 -5.17 -13.98 23.63
N GLY A 82 -5.28 -13.26 24.75
CA GLY A 82 -5.87 -11.92 24.77
C GLY A 82 -4.82 -10.86 25.03
N ILE A 83 -4.69 -9.88 24.14
CA ILE A 83 -3.69 -8.80 24.22
C ILE A 83 -4.40 -7.47 24.35
N ASP A 84 -4.36 -6.86 25.55
CA ASP A 84 -4.96 -5.55 25.78
C ASP A 84 -4.13 -4.46 25.08
N VAL A 85 -4.78 -3.60 24.30
CA VAL A 85 -4.15 -2.49 23.56
C VAL A 85 -4.80 -1.17 23.92
N THR A 86 -4.00 -0.10 23.94
CA THR A 86 -4.49 1.27 24.11
C THR A 86 -3.90 2.18 23.06
N VAL A 87 -4.66 3.19 22.67
CA VAL A 87 -4.13 4.34 21.94
C VAL A 87 -3.23 5.15 22.89
N ASP A 88 -2.01 5.46 22.47
CA ASP A 88 -1.03 6.23 23.25
C ASP A 88 -0.37 7.31 22.37
N ASN A 89 -1.02 8.47 22.28
CA ASN A 89 -0.57 9.58 21.43
C ASN A 89 0.82 10.12 21.83
N ASN A 90 1.28 9.88 23.06
CA ASN A 90 2.60 10.32 23.49
C ASN A 90 3.72 9.63 22.69
N LEU A 91 3.45 8.46 22.10
CA LEU A 91 4.39 7.76 21.23
C LEU A 91 4.80 8.59 20.00
N CYS A 92 4.00 9.60 19.59
CA CYS A 92 4.32 10.47 18.45
C CYS A 92 5.17 11.69 18.84
N SER A 93 5.44 11.89 20.13
CA SER A 93 6.12 13.10 20.63
C SER A 93 7.53 13.22 20.08
N ASN A 94 7.87 14.38 19.51
CA ASN A 94 9.17 14.68 18.92
C ASN A 94 9.62 13.72 17.79
N LEU A 95 8.70 12.99 17.16
CA LEU A 95 8.99 12.15 16.01
C LEU A 95 8.68 12.87 14.69
N TYR A 96 9.54 12.67 13.72
CA TYR A 96 9.44 13.27 12.39
C TYR A 96 9.70 12.20 11.31
N PHE A 97 9.05 12.34 10.16
CA PHE A 97 9.27 11.47 9.00
C PHE A 97 10.60 11.77 8.29
N ASP A 98 11.18 12.96 8.52
CA ASP A 98 12.43 13.44 7.93
C ASP A 98 13.47 13.82 8.99
N THR A 99 14.74 13.82 8.59
CA THR A 99 15.89 14.14 9.45
C THR A 99 16.07 15.63 9.72
N GLU A 100 15.42 16.46 8.93
CA GLU A 100 15.41 17.92 9.00
C GLU A 100 14.33 18.44 9.98
N PHE A 101 13.54 17.53 10.56
CA PHE A 101 12.50 17.79 11.54
C PHE A 101 11.41 18.75 11.04
N THR A 102 11.00 18.60 9.78
CA THR A 102 10.02 19.47 9.11
C THR A 102 8.63 18.84 9.00
N THR A 103 8.55 17.51 8.96
CA THR A 103 7.33 16.72 8.76
C THR A 103 7.06 15.88 10.01
N PRO A 104 6.30 16.40 10.99
CA PRO A 104 6.05 15.68 12.23
C PRO A 104 5.19 14.42 12.00
N VAL A 105 5.46 13.39 12.79
CA VAL A 105 4.56 12.23 12.92
C VAL A 105 3.39 12.64 13.80
N GLN A 106 2.18 12.68 13.23
CA GLN A 106 1.01 13.16 13.94
C GLN A 106 0.12 12.00 14.38
N ALA A 107 -0.27 11.99 15.65
CA ALA A 107 -1.33 11.08 16.10
C ALA A 107 -2.62 11.39 15.35
N MET A 108 -3.24 10.36 14.77
CA MET A 108 -4.47 10.49 13.99
C MET A 108 -5.60 11.05 14.88
N PRO A 109 -6.34 12.08 14.41
CA PRO A 109 -7.49 12.61 15.14
C PRO A 109 -8.51 11.52 15.51
N THR A 110 -9.10 11.62 16.70
CA THR A 110 -10.01 10.57 17.22
C THR A 110 -11.32 10.46 16.44
N ASN A 111 -11.69 11.47 15.64
CA ASN A 111 -12.85 11.42 14.76
C ASN A 111 -12.54 10.83 13.38
N TYR A 112 -11.28 10.50 13.08
CA TYR A 112 -10.85 9.94 11.79
C TYR A 112 -10.95 8.42 11.75
N TYR A 113 -10.99 7.76 12.91
CA TYR A 113 -11.04 6.31 12.99
C TYR A 113 -11.76 5.81 14.26
N SER A 114 -12.14 4.54 14.26
CA SER A 114 -12.54 3.81 15.45
C SER A 114 -11.94 2.40 15.43
N LEU A 115 -11.58 1.90 16.61
CA LEU A 115 -11.14 0.51 16.79
C LEU A 115 -12.35 -0.36 17.11
N ALA A 116 -12.43 -1.54 16.49
CA ALA A 116 -13.49 -2.51 16.77
C ALA A 116 -13.43 -3.06 18.22
N ALA A 117 -12.24 -3.08 18.82
CA ALA A 117 -12.01 -3.50 20.19
C ALA A 117 -10.78 -2.81 20.82
N ASP A 118 -10.65 -2.90 22.13
CA ASP A 118 -9.46 -2.52 22.91
C ASP A 118 -8.53 -3.73 23.17
N LYS A 119 -8.74 -4.83 22.43
CA LYS A 119 -8.01 -6.08 22.58
C LYS A 119 -7.84 -6.77 21.23
N ILE A 120 -6.69 -7.39 21.03
CA ILE A 120 -6.42 -8.33 19.95
C ILE A 120 -6.50 -9.75 20.52
N TYR A 121 -7.20 -10.65 19.84
CA TYR A 121 -7.32 -12.06 20.23
C TYR A 121 -6.61 -12.96 19.23
N LEU A 122 -5.71 -13.81 19.69
CA LEU A 122 -5.13 -14.89 18.88
C LEU A 122 -5.84 -16.19 19.27
N ASP A 123 -6.95 -16.53 18.61
CA ASP A 123 -7.70 -17.75 18.88
C ASP A 123 -7.18 -18.92 18.04
N LYS A 124 -6.24 -19.68 18.62
CA LYS A 124 -5.56 -20.79 17.95
C LYS A 124 -4.84 -20.41 16.66
N THR A 125 -4.46 -19.14 16.56
CA THR A 125 -3.67 -18.55 15.48
C THR A 125 -2.39 -17.94 16.06
N LEU A 126 -1.34 -17.80 15.25
CA LEU A 126 -0.10 -17.14 15.67
C LEU A 126 -0.13 -15.62 15.49
N GLN A 127 -1.09 -15.12 14.72
CA GLN A 127 -1.29 -13.71 14.43
C GLN A 127 -2.76 -13.45 14.17
N ASP A 128 -3.21 -12.26 14.57
CA ASP A 128 -4.55 -11.75 14.34
C ASP A 128 -4.54 -10.23 14.53
N GLY A 129 -5.62 -9.57 14.13
CA GLY A 129 -5.72 -8.12 14.09
C GLY A 129 -6.87 -7.55 14.92
N VAL A 130 -6.79 -6.25 15.15
CA VAL A 130 -7.95 -5.43 15.50
C VAL A 130 -8.34 -4.61 14.27
N GLU A 131 -9.62 -4.70 13.89
CA GLU A 131 -10.17 -3.90 12.79
C GLU A 131 -10.22 -2.42 13.18
N VAL A 132 -9.84 -1.59 12.22
CA VAL A 132 -9.90 -0.13 12.25
C VAL A 132 -10.92 0.29 11.18
N GLN A 133 -11.95 1.02 11.57
CA GLN A 133 -12.84 1.70 10.64
C GLN A 133 -12.40 3.15 10.48
N LEU A 134 -12.10 3.57 9.26
CA LEU A 134 -11.81 4.97 8.90
C LEU A 134 -13.12 5.70 8.60
N SER A 135 -13.20 6.97 8.97
CA SER A 135 -14.37 7.83 8.74
C SER A 135 -14.17 8.73 7.53
N ASP A 136 -15.25 9.30 7.02
CA ASP A 136 -15.20 10.29 5.93
C ASP A 136 -14.32 11.50 6.26
N ALA A 137 -14.16 11.84 7.56
CA ALA A 137 -13.30 12.94 7.98
C ALA A 137 -11.82 12.67 7.68
N PHE A 138 -11.37 11.41 7.73
CA PHE A 138 -10.03 11.03 7.30
C PHE A 138 -9.85 11.30 5.80
N PHE A 139 -10.78 10.82 4.97
CA PHE A 139 -10.66 10.93 3.52
C PHE A 139 -10.91 12.33 2.98
N ALA A 140 -11.57 13.19 3.74
CA ALA A 140 -11.75 14.61 3.42
C ALA A 140 -10.50 15.46 3.71
N ASP A 141 -9.52 14.92 4.46
CA ASP A 141 -8.31 15.63 4.82
C ASP A 141 -7.27 15.54 3.68
N PRO A 142 -6.80 16.68 3.13
CA PRO A 142 -5.78 16.68 2.08
C PRO A 142 -4.42 16.12 2.54
N ASP A 143 -4.17 15.99 3.84
CA ASP A 143 -2.94 15.38 4.35
C ASP A 143 -3.03 13.86 4.47
N ALA A 144 -4.22 13.26 4.31
CA ALA A 144 -4.44 11.81 4.38
C ALA A 144 -3.96 11.02 3.13
N ILE A 145 -3.50 11.71 2.08
CA ILE A 145 -2.88 11.08 0.89
C ILE A 145 -1.36 10.92 1.01
N LYS A 146 -0.76 11.44 2.09
CA LYS A 146 0.68 11.39 2.37
C LYS A 146 0.94 10.83 3.76
N ASN A 147 2.21 10.52 4.06
CA ASN A 147 2.60 10.06 5.38
C ASN A 147 2.48 11.23 6.37
N THR A 148 1.45 11.24 7.20
CA THR A 148 1.19 12.31 8.18
C THR A 148 0.59 11.73 9.46
N TYR A 149 -0.54 11.03 9.32
CA TYR A 149 -1.28 10.50 10.46
C TYR A 149 -0.89 9.06 10.78
N VAL A 150 -0.72 8.77 12.07
CA VAL A 150 -0.49 7.41 12.59
C VAL A 150 -1.53 7.06 13.65
N ILE A 151 -1.91 5.79 13.73
CA ILE A 151 -2.66 5.23 14.86
C ILE A 151 -1.63 4.64 15.83
N PRO A 152 -1.35 5.29 16.98
CA PRO A 152 -0.30 4.86 17.90
C PRO A 152 -0.87 3.88 18.93
N LEU A 153 -0.65 2.58 18.76
CA LEU A 153 -1.09 1.57 19.71
C LEU A 153 0.05 1.06 20.59
N ARG A 154 -0.28 0.75 21.85
CA ARG A 154 0.61 0.10 22.82
C ARG A 154 -0.08 -1.07 23.48
N MET A 155 0.61 -2.22 23.55
CA MET A 155 0.19 -3.36 24.34
C MET A 155 0.38 -3.04 25.83
N THR A 156 -0.64 -3.33 26.64
CA THR A 156 -0.63 -3.00 28.08
C THR A 156 -0.69 -4.23 28.97
N ASN A 157 -1.28 -5.31 28.50
CA ASN A 157 -1.40 -6.56 29.24
C ASN A 157 -1.63 -7.75 28.28
N VAL A 158 -1.27 -8.96 28.73
CA VAL A 158 -1.50 -10.21 27.99
C VAL A 158 -2.09 -11.28 28.90
N VAL A 159 -3.00 -12.08 28.34
CA VAL A 159 -3.63 -13.23 29.00
C VAL A 159 -3.33 -14.47 28.17
N ASN A 160 -2.96 -15.56 28.86
CA ASN A 160 -2.61 -16.87 28.29
C ASN A 160 -1.31 -16.92 27.46
N ALA A 161 -0.45 -15.89 27.55
CA ALA A 161 0.96 -15.96 27.15
C ALA A 161 1.83 -15.44 28.30
N ASP A 162 3.13 -15.73 28.29
CA ASP A 162 4.01 -15.43 29.43
C ASP A 162 4.37 -13.94 29.53
N SER A 163 4.49 -13.24 28.39
CA SER A 163 4.97 -11.86 28.38
C SER A 163 4.60 -11.07 27.13
N ILE A 164 4.73 -9.74 27.22
CA ILE A 164 4.80 -8.82 26.08
C ILE A 164 6.29 -8.51 25.81
N LEU A 165 6.69 -8.43 24.54
CA LEU A 165 8.06 -8.07 24.16
C LEU A 165 8.32 -6.56 24.33
N SER A 166 8.38 -6.08 25.57
CA SER A 166 8.53 -4.67 25.94
C SER A 166 9.97 -4.13 25.93
N GLY A 167 10.93 -4.92 25.46
CA GLY A 167 12.34 -4.50 25.36
C GLY A 167 13.04 -4.37 26.72
N VAL A 168 14.30 -3.92 26.68
CA VAL A 168 15.14 -3.66 27.86
C VAL A 168 15.68 -2.23 27.77
N PRO A 169 15.20 -1.30 28.62
CA PRO A 169 15.66 0.08 28.59
C PRO A 169 17.04 0.23 29.24
N LYS A 170 17.83 1.20 28.77
CA LYS A 170 19.13 1.57 29.37
C LYS A 170 18.97 2.36 30.66
N PHE A 171 17.84 3.04 30.83
CA PHE A 171 17.53 3.88 31.97
C PHE A 171 16.02 4.06 32.14
N ASP A 172 15.59 4.48 33.33
CA ASP A 172 14.19 4.77 33.62
C ASP A 172 13.70 5.98 32.79
N GLY A 173 12.59 5.81 32.07
CA GLY A 173 12.04 6.86 31.20
C GLY A 173 12.48 6.79 29.74
N ALA A 174 13.14 5.71 29.31
CA ALA A 174 13.43 5.42 27.91
C ALA A 174 12.20 5.60 27.01
N LEU A 175 12.36 6.30 25.89
CA LEU A 175 11.29 6.58 24.95
C LEU A 175 11.26 5.51 23.86
N ARG A 176 10.09 4.90 23.62
CA ARG A 176 9.92 3.81 22.64
C ARG A 176 10.35 4.19 21.22
N GLY A 177 10.09 5.45 20.83
CA GLY A 177 10.47 6.00 19.53
C GLY A 177 11.94 6.44 19.41
N ASN A 178 12.74 6.30 20.47
CA ASN A 178 14.17 6.61 20.47
C ASN A 178 14.98 5.33 20.69
N ASP A 179 15.37 4.67 19.61
CA ASP A 179 16.11 3.41 19.62
C ASP A 179 17.39 3.45 20.49
N THR A 180 18.01 4.63 20.63
CA THR A 180 19.25 4.77 21.41
C THR A 180 19.06 4.55 22.91
N ASP A 181 17.82 4.66 23.41
CA ASP A 181 17.47 4.47 24.83
C ASP A 181 17.39 2.99 25.24
N TRP A 182 17.53 2.05 24.30
CA TRP A 182 17.26 0.63 24.52
C TRP A 182 18.49 -0.26 24.29
N GLU A 183 18.68 -1.27 25.14
CA GLU A 183 19.61 -2.38 24.91
C GLU A 183 18.95 -3.45 24.02
N VAL A 184 17.66 -3.71 24.27
CA VAL A 184 16.80 -4.55 23.42
C VAL A 184 15.60 -3.72 23.03
N LEU A 185 15.38 -3.56 21.72
CA LEU A 185 14.30 -2.73 21.21
C LEU A 185 12.92 -3.26 21.65
N PRO A 186 12.01 -2.38 22.08
CA PRO A 186 10.65 -2.77 22.42
C PRO A 186 9.84 -3.04 21.14
N LYS A 187 9.01 -4.08 21.17
CA LYS A 187 8.03 -4.40 20.12
C LYS A 187 6.60 -4.41 20.66
N ASP A 188 6.38 -3.73 21.77
CA ASP A 188 5.09 -3.60 22.45
C ASP A 188 4.25 -2.41 21.96
N PHE A 189 4.71 -1.72 20.91
CA PHE A 189 4.02 -0.60 20.30
C PHE A 189 4.07 -0.64 18.77
N VAL A 190 3.16 0.11 18.15
CA VAL A 190 3.13 0.37 16.71
C VAL A 190 2.64 1.79 16.45
N LEU A 191 3.31 2.50 15.56
CA LEU A 191 2.86 3.74 14.94
C LEU A 191 2.37 3.40 13.54
N TYR A 192 1.09 3.04 13.43
CA TYR A 192 0.52 2.56 12.18
C TYR A 192 0.15 3.74 11.29
N CYS A 193 1.05 4.13 10.38
CA CYS A 193 0.80 5.25 9.46
C CYS A 193 -0.25 4.84 8.43
N VAL A 194 -1.24 5.70 8.19
CA VAL A 194 -2.30 5.42 7.21
C VAL A 194 -2.38 6.55 6.20
N LYS A 195 -2.40 6.17 4.93
CA LYS A 195 -2.74 7.04 3.80
C LYS A 195 -3.71 6.32 2.87
N PHE A 196 -4.28 7.02 1.88
CA PHE A 196 -5.12 6.37 0.87
C PHE A 196 -4.75 6.77 -0.55
N ILE A 197 -5.14 5.92 -1.50
CA ILE A 197 -5.22 6.25 -2.91
C ILE A 197 -6.64 6.01 -3.43
N ASN A 198 -7.11 6.88 -4.31
CA ASN A 198 -8.46 6.75 -4.90
C ASN A 198 -8.48 5.73 -6.06
N PRO A 199 -9.65 5.38 -6.60
CA PRO A 199 -9.79 4.36 -7.65
C PRO A 199 -8.99 4.59 -8.93
N TRP A 200 -8.64 5.84 -9.26
CA TRP A 200 -7.98 6.22 -10.51
C TRP A 200 -6.48 6.53 -10.34
N HIS A 201 -5.94 6.33 -9.13
CA HIS A 201 -4.51 6.41 -8.88
C HIS A 201 -3.78 5.24 -9.52
N GLY A 202 -2.68 5.50 -10.20
CA GLY A 202 -1.80 4.44 -10.68
C GLY A 202 -0.89 4.84 -11.84
N ASN A 203 -0.24 3.82 -12.40
CA ASN A 203 0.57 3.90 -13.60
C ASN A 203 -0.24 3.44 -14.81
N TYR A 204 -0.15 4.21 -15.88
CA TYR A 204 -0.92 4.01 -17.11
C TYR A 204 -0.01 3.97 -18.33
N LEU A 205 -0.45 3.27 -19.36
CA LEU A 205 0.14 3.24 -20.70
C LEU A 205 -0.65 4.20 -21.60
N ARG A 206 -0.01 5.29 -22.00
CA ARG A 206 -0.60 6.43 -22.69
C ARG A 206 -0.31 6.38 -24.19
N ARG A 207 -1.37 6.49 -24.96
CA ARG A 207 -1.36 6.76 -26.41
C ARG A 207 -2.42 7.77 -26.76
N GLY A 208 -2.26 8.45 -27.89
CA GLY A 208 -3.18 9.50 -28.27
C GLY A 208 -2.70 10.37 -29.42
N GLU A 209 -3.40 11.47 -29.62
CA GLU A 209 -3.10 12.46 -30.65
C GLU A 209 -3.16 13.86 -30.04
N ASP A 210 -2.17 14.68 -30.36
CA ASP A 210 -2.20 16.12 -30.15
C ASP A 210 -2.41 16.84 -31.47
N VAL A 211 -3.36 17.76 -31.48
CA VAL A 211 -3.50 18.82 -32.48
C VAL A 211 -2.94 20.10 -31.88
N ILE A 212 -1.72 20.43 -32.27
CA ILE A 212 -0.95 21.56 -31.74
C ILE A 212 -1.20 22.77 -32.64
N THR A 213 -1.68 23.87 -32.07
CA THR A 213 -1.86 25.14 -32.80
C THR A 213 -0.93 26.20 -32.24
N GLU A 214 -0.11 26.78 -33.12
CA GLU A 214 0.90 27.81 -32.81
C GLU A 214 0.93 28.82 -33.96
N ASP A 215 0.83 30.12 -33.66
CA ASP A 215 0.79 31.21 -34.66
C ASP A 215 -0.23 31.01 -35.81
N GLY A 216 -1.34 30.31 -35.53
CA GLY A 216 -2.40 30.00 -36.50
C GLY A 216 -2.07 28.87 -37.48
N ALA A 217 -0.90 28.22 -37.33
CA ALA A 217 -0.58 26.95 -37.98
C ALA A 217 -0.93 25.79 -37.06
N THR A 218 -1.37 24.67 -37.66
CA THR A 218 -1.71 23.46 -36.93
C THR A 218 -0.81 22.31 -37.37
N THR A 219 -0.28 21.57 -36.40
CA THR A 219 0.44 20.31 -36.60
C THR A 219 -0.20 19.22 -35.77
N THR A 220 -0.06 17.97 -36.22
CA THR A 220 -0.60 16.81 -35.51
C THR A 220 0.55 15.90 -35.11
N VAL A 221 0.55 15.47 -33.85
CA VAL A 221 1.51 14.51 -33.30
C VAL A 221 0.73 13.32 -32.77
N THR A 222 0.94 12.15 -33.37
CA THR A 222 0.38 10.89 -32.89
C THR A 222 1.40 10.19 -32.00
N ARG A 223 0.97 9.80 -30.79
CA ARG A 223 1.71 8.98 -29.84
C ARG A 223 1.07 7.59 -29.81
N GLU A 224 1.66 6.62 -30.46
CA GLU A 224 1.18 5.24 -30.43
C GLU A 224 2.35 4.31 -30.75
N ALA A 225 2.62 3.34 -29.87
CA ALA A 225 3.58 2.29 -30.15
C ALA A 225 2.95 1.14 -30.95
N GLU A 226 3.77 0.24 -31.51
CA GLU A 226 3.26 -0.97 -32.19
C GLU A 226 2.52 -1.90 -31.21
N TYR A 227 2.97 -1.93 -29.95
CA TYR A 227 2.41 -2.74 -28.87
C TYR A 227 2.04 -1.85 -27.69
N VAL A 228 0.89 -2.11 -27.06
CA VAL A 228 0.39 -1.32 -25.91
C VAL A 228 1.40 -1.34 -24.76
N GLU A 229 2.10 -2.46 -24.56
CA GLU A 229 3.17 -2.60 -23.57
C GLU A 229 4.30 -1.57 -23.71
N ASP A 230 4.50 -1.03 -24.91
CA ASP A 230 5.56 -0.09 -25.27
C ASP A 230 5.08 1.37 -25.33
N ASP A 231 3.80 1.63 -25.04
CA ASP A 231 3.24 2.99 -24.93
C ASP A 231 3.90 3.78 -23.78
N GLU A 232 3.74 5.11 -23.79
CA GLU A 232 4.32 6.00 -22.78
C GLU A 232 3.78 5.66 -21.39
N VAL A 233 4.67 5.42 -20.41
CA VAL A 233 4.26 5.21 -19.02
C VAL A 233 4.06 6.57 -18.35
N VAL A 234 2.84 6.83 -17.89
CA VAL A 234 2.49 8.03 -17.11
C VAL A 234 1.87 7.66 -15.76
N ALA A 235 1.91 8.59 -14.81
CA ALA A 235 1.37 8.38 -13.46
C ALA A 235 0.24 9.38 -13.17
N LEU A 236 -0.85 8.87 -12.59
CA LEU A 236 -1.95 9.64 -12.03
C LEU A 236 -1.88 9.52 -10.51
N ASN A 237 -1.82 10.66 -9.82
CA ASN A 237 -1.65 10.73 -8.37
C ASN A 237 -2.95 11.18 -7.69
N THR A 238 -3.25 10.66 -6.51
CA THR A 238 -4.47 11.03 -5.78
C THR A 238 -4.36 12.48 -5.32
N ALA A 239 -5.37 13.29 -5.63
CA ALA A 239 -5.49 14.64 -5.09
C ALA A 239 -6.63 14.74 -4.07
N SER A 240 -7.68 13.93 -4.23
CA SER A 240 -8.76 13.74 -3.26
C SER A 240 -9.47 12.40 -3.49
N LEU A 241 -10.54 12.11 -2.74
CA LEU A 241 -11.40 10.96 -3.00
C LEU A 241 -11.93 10.89 -4.44
N SER A 242 -12.21 12.04 -5.04
CA SER A 242 -12.83 12.13 -6.37
C SER A 242 -11.92 12.75 -7.43
N SER A 243 -10.65 13.02 -7.12
CA SER A 243 -9.75 13.65 -8.09
C SER A 243 -8.33 13.12 -8.09
N VAL A 244 -7.72 13.14 -9.28
CA VAL A 244 -6.31 12.82 -9.50
C VAL A 244 -5.60 13.94 -10.24
N GLU A 245 -4.32 14.08 -9.97
CA GLU A 245 -3.38 14.92 -10.71
C GLU A 245 -2.68 14.08 -11.79
N PHE A 246 -2.68 14.59 -13.01
CA PHE A 246 -2.00 14.01 -14.16
C PHE A 246 -1.00 15.04 -14.73
N PRO A 247 0.31 14.93 -14.39
CA PRO A 247 1.35 15.77 -14.96
C PRO A 247 1.58 15.45 -16.44
N VAL A 248 1.36 16.43 -17.32
CA VAL A 248 1.59 16.32 -18.77
C VAL A 248 2.76 17.21 -19.17
N SER A 249 3.79 16.59 -19.77
CA SER A 249 4.91 17.33 -20.36
C SER A 249 4.55 17.85 -21.76
N LEU A 250 4.86 19.12 -22.01
CA LEU A 250 4.55 19.86 -23.23
C LEU A 250 5.80 20.65 -23.68
N VAL A 251 5.76 21.17 -24.90
CA VAL A 251 6.77 22.12 -25.41
C VAL A 251 6.12 23.50 -25.55
N ASP A 252 6.72 24.52 -24.94
CA ASP A 252 6.24 25.92 -25.03
C ASP A 252 6.59 26.58 -26.39
N GLU A 253 6.35 27.89 -26.54
CA GLU A 253 6.73 28.63 -27.75
C GLU A 253 8.25 28.81 -27.94
N ASN A 254 9.05 28.65 -26.88
CA ASN A 254 10.50 28.79 -26.91
C ASN A 254 11.20 27.46 -27.25
N GLY A 255 10.43 26.36 -27.34
CA GLY A 255 10.98 25.03 -27.52
C GLY A 255 11.44 24.39 -26.21
N GLU A 256 11.06 24.94 -25.06
CA GLU A 256 11.39 24.42 -23.74
C GLU A 256 10.33 23.43 -23.25
N ASN A 257 10.77 22.39 -22.55
CA ASN A 257 9.87 21.44 -21.93
C ASN A 257 9.25 22.07 -20.67
N VAL A 258 7.93 22.15 -20.65
CA VAL A 258 7.14 22.63 -19.52
C VAL A 258 6.17 21.54 -19.08
N THR A 259 5.68 21.61 -17.84
CA THR A 259 4.70 20.63 -17.31
C THR A 259 3.43 21.34 -16.90
N CYS A 260 2.31 20.87 -17.44
CA CYS A 260 0.97 21.22 -17.00
C CYS A 260 0.38 20.04 -16.23
N THR A 261 0.13 20.21 -14.95
CA THR A 261 -0.60 19.22 -14.14
C THR A 261 -2.08 19.41 -14.36
N LEU A 262 -2.72 18.43 -14.98
CA LEU A 262 -4.16 18.37 -15.13
C LEU A 262 -4.79 17.84 -13.84
N LEU A 263 -5.87 18.47 -13.39
CA LEU A 263 -6.74 17.96 -12.33
C LEU A 263 -7.95 17.31 -12.98
N LEU A 264 -8.08 16.00 -12.80
CA LEU A 264 -9.20 15.19 -13.27
C LEU A 264 -10.13 14.97 -12.08
N THR A 265 -11.36 15.46 -12.17
CA THR A 265 -12.38 15.30 -11.12
C THR A 265 -13.49 14.40 -11.61
N PHE A 266 -13.70 13.27 -10.95
CA PHE A 266 -14.63 12.21 -11.33
C PHE A 266 -15.97 12.33 -10.61
N ASP A 267 -17.02 11.89 -11.29
CA ASP A 267 -18.34 11.64 -10.72
C ASP A 267 -18.55 10.16 -10.38
N ASP A 268 -19.70 9.86 -9.78
CA ASP A 268 -20.11 8.51 -9.38
C ASP A 268 -20.36 7.56 -10.58
N GLN A 269 -20.32 8.06 -11.82
CA GLN A 269 -20.48 7.30 -13.06
C GLN A 269 -19.14 7.14 -13.80
N ASN A 270 -18.02 7.47 -13.16
CA ASN A 270 -16.68 7.45 -13.74
C ASN A 270 -16.50 8.39 -14.94
N ALA A 271 -17.35 9.41 -15.12
CA ALA A 271 -17.04 10.52 -16.01
C ALA A 271 -16.20 11.55 -15.25
N CYS A 272 -15.28 12.24 -15.94
CA CYS A 272 -14.47 13.28 -15.33
C CYS A 272 -14.49 14.59 -16.10
N THR A 273 -14.36 15.69 -15.36
CA THR A 273 -14.01 17.01 -15.90
C THR A 273 -12.52 17.26 -15.71
N ILE A 274 -11.91 17.98 -16.65
CA ILE A 274 -10.48 18.29 -16.66
C ILE A 274 -10.28 19.79 -16.48
N SER A 275 -9.38 20.17 -15.56
CA SER A 275 -8.90 21.54 -15.38
C SER A 275 -7.39 21.58 -15.17
N SER A 276 -6.79 22.78 -15.11
CA SER A 276 -5.37 22.94 -14.75
C SER A 276 -5.20 23.07 -13.24
N ALA A 277 -4.22 22.37 -12.68
CA ALA A 277 -3.67 22.58 -11.33
C ALA A 277 -2.36 23.39 -11.34
N THR A 278 -1.83 23.73 -12.53
CA THR A 278 -0.60 24.51 -12.66
C THR A 278 -0.92 25.98 -12.94
N GLU A 279 -0.36 26.87 -12.12
CA GLU A 279 -0.48 28.32 -12.33
C GLU A 279 0.12 28.72 -13.69
N GLY A 280 -0.58 29.61 -14.42
CA GLY A 280 -0.18 30.06 -15.75
C GLY A 280 -0.67 29.20 -16.90
N PHE A 281 -1.25 28.02 -16.64
CA PHE A 281 -1.87 27.17 -17.66
C PHE A 281 -3.40 27.25 -17.59
N THR A 282 -4.03 27.27 -18.76
CA THR A 282 -5.47 27.03 -18.89
C THR A 282 -5.69 25.64 -19.48
N ALA A 283 -6.50 24.82 -18.81
CA ALA A 283 -6.90 23.52 -19.34
C ALA A 283 -8.39 23.29 -19.13
N SER A 284 -9.02 22.62 -20.10
CA SER A 284 -10.43 22.23 -20.04
C SER A 284 -10.66 20.96 -20.83
N GLY A 285 -11.62 20.14 -20.43
CA GLY A 285 -11.92 18.91 -21.14
C GLY A 285 -12.82 17.99 -20.35
N SER A 286 -12.98 16.78 -20.88
CA SER A 286 -13.75 15.72 -20.25
C SER A 286 -13.11 14.37 -20.51
N GLY A 287 -13.52 13.38 -19.73
CA GLY A 287 -13.11 12.00 -19.96
C GLY A 287 -14.02 11.02 -19.26
N SER A 288 -13.71 9.73 -19.40
CA SER A 288 -14.39 8.67 -18.68
C SER A 288 -13.49 7.47 -18.43
N PHE A 289 -13.55 6.94 -17.21
CA PHE A 289 -12.90 5.69 -16.82
C PHE A 289 -13.84 4.52 -17.08
N VAL A 290 -13.40 3.58 -17.91
CA VAL A 290 -14.18 2.44 -18.36
C VAL A 290 -13.51 1.16 -17.88
N ILE A 291 -14.25 0.42 -17.05
CA ILE A 291 -13.85 -0.92 -16.59
C ILE A 291 -13.83 -1.86 -17.80
N ASP A 292 -12.76 -2.63 -17.95
CA ASP A 292 -12.51 -3.50 -19.09
C ASP A 292 -12.68 -2.80 -20.46
N GLY A 293 -12.39 -1.51 -20.55
CA GLY A 293 -12.54 -0.71 -21.77
C GLY A 293 -11.65 -1.18 -22.92
N GLU A 294 -10.41 -1.55 -22.62
CA GLU A 294 -9.43 -1.99 -23.60
C GLU A 294 -9.40 -3.52 -23.70
N LYS A 295 -10.07 -4.04 -24.74
CA LYS A 295 -10.26 -5.48 -24.96
C LYS A 295 -9.01 -6.17 -25.49
N ASN A 296 -8.65 -7.31 -24.92
CA ASN A 296 -7.44 -8.08 -25.29
C ASN A 296 -6.19 -7.19 -25.40
N SER A 297 -6.02 -6.27 -24.45
CA SER A 297 -4.91 -5.34 -24.38
C SER A 297 -3.64 -6.05 -23.91
N TRP A 298 -2.76 -5.32 -23.20
CA TRP A 298 -1.47 -5.84 -22.79
C TRP A 298 -1.58 -7.12 -21.94
N GLY A 299 -0.76 -8.10 -22.30
CA GLY A 299 -0.81 -9.45 -21.73
C GLY A 299 -2.05 -10.27 -22.11
N ASN A 300 -2.74 -9.94 -23.21
CA ASN A 300 -3.97 -10.59 -23.68
C ASN A 300 -5.10 -10.60 -22.64
N LYS A 301 -5.25 -9.50 -21.90
CA LYS A 301 -6.32 -9.31 -20.92
C LYS A 301 -7.10 -8.05 -21.23
N ASP A 302 -8.38 -8.06 -20.89
CA ASP A 302 -9.15 -6.84 -20.82
C ASP A 302 -8.56 -5.93 -19.73
N ARG A 303 -8.51 -4.63 -20.00
CA ARG A 303 -7.92 -3.65 -19.09
C ARG A 303 -8.84 -2.46 -18.93
N ASN A 304 -8.90 -1.96 -17.70
CA ASN A 304 -9.50 -0.67 -17.41
C ASN A 304 -8.74 0.43 -18.14
N ALA A 305 -9.45 1.44 -18.61
CA ALA A 305 -8.83 2.55 -19.33
C ALA A 305 -9.57 3.86 -19.07
N LEU A 306 -8.81 4.95 -19.15
CA LEU A 306 -9.31 6.30 -19.09
C LEU A 306 -9.22 6.92 -20.49
N TYR A 307 -10.34 7.39 -21.01
CA TYR A 307 -10.43 8.09 -22.29
C TYR A 307 -10.58 9.59 -22.00
N LEU A 308 -9.66 10.40 -22.53
CA LEU A 308 -9.59 11.83 -22.27
C LEU A 308 -9.67 12.63 -23.58
N ASP A 309 -10.47 13.70 -23.58
CA ASP A 309 -10.52 14.72 -24.62
C ASP A 309 -10.40 16.09 -23.93
N TYR A 310 -9.27 16.76 -24.15
CA TYR A 310 -8.95 18.00 -23.45
C TYR A 310 -8.14 18.97 -24.29
N THR A 311 -8.15 20.22 -23.88
CA THR A 311 -7.31 21.27 -24.44
C THR A 311 -6.47 21.89 -23.34
N ILE A 312 -5.17 22.06 -23.60
CA ILE A 312 -4.26 22.90 -22.82
C ILE A 312 -3.91 24.12 -23.67
N ASP A 313 -4.16 25.31 -23.14
CA ASP A 313 -3.89 26.59 -23.76
C ASP A 313 -2.86 27.37 -22.92
N MET A 314 -1.73 27.71 -23.55
CA MET A 314 -0.63 28.51 -23.00
C MET A 314 -0.61 29.94 -23.59
N GLY A 315 -1.64 30.32 -24.35
CA GLY A 315 -1.78 31.63 -24.99
C GLY A 315 -1.33 31.63 -26.46
N SER A 316 -0.02 31.63 -26.69
CA SER A 316 0.60 31.60 -28.03
C SER A 316 0.49 30.23 -28.70
N LYS A 317 0.33 29.18 -27.88
CA LYS A 317 0.37 27.78 -28.27
C LYS A 317 -0.67 26.97 -27.49
N SER A 318 -1.37 26.09 -28.20
CA SER A 318 -2.40 25.23 -27.61
C SER A 318 -2.28 23.80 -28.11
N TYR A 319 -2.71 22.87 -27.27
CA TYR A 319 -2.72 21.43 -27.51
C TYR A 319 -4.14 20.93 -27.30
N ALA A 320 -4.82 20.53 -28.38
CA ALA A 320 -6.05 19.76 -28.28
C ALA A 320 -5.69 18.27 -28.36
N THR A 321 -5.92 17.54 -27.27
CA THR A 321 -5.40 16.20 -27.05
C THR A 321 -6.52 15.20 -26.86
N ASN A 322 -6.44 14.07 -27.57
CA ASN A 322 -7.20 12.86 -27.27
C ASN A 322 -6.24 11.79 -26.75
N ASP A 323 -6.44 11.32 -25.53
CA ASP A 323 -5.60 10.28 -24.93
C ASP A 323 -6.43 9.07 -24.50
N VAL A 324 -5.81 7.89 -24.64
CA VAL A 324 -6.22 6.64 -24.00
C VAL A 324 -5.13 6.26 -23.01
N LEU A 325 -5.50 6.18 -21.74
CA LEU A 325 -4.62 5.74 -20.66
C LEU A 325 -5.06 4.34 -20.20
N VAL A 326 -4.32 3.31 -20.56
CA VAL A 326 -4.61 1.93 -20.16
C VAL A 326 -3.98 1.64 -18.80
N VAL A 327 -4.75 1.15 -17.83
CA VAL A 327 -4.23 0.83 -16.50
C VAL A 327 -3.13 -0.25 -16.62
N ARG A 328 -1.96 0.05 -16.07
CA ARG A 328 -0.85 -0.91 -15.95
C ARG A 328 -0.80 -1.53 -14.57
N ASP A 329 -0.71 -0.70 -13.53
CA ASP A 329 -0.64 -1.11 -12.14
C ASP A 329 -0.99 0.05 -11.20
N ARG A 330 -1.33 -0.24 -9.94
CA ARG A 330 -1.69 0.78 -8.93
C ARG A 330 -0.49 1.46 -8.27
N GLY A 331 0.74 1.02 -8.54
CA GLY A 331 1.96 1.61 -7.96
C GLY A 331 2.15 1.39 -6.46
N VAL A 332 1.38 0.49 -5.83
CA VAL A 332 1.42 0.25 -4.38
C VAL A 332 2.44 -0.82 -4.02
N THR A 333 3.32 -0.51 -3.07
CA THR A 333 4.31 -1.44 -2.52
C THR A 333 4.27 -1.44 -1.01
N MET A 334 4.80 -2.50 -0.38
CA MET A 334 5.03 -2.49 1.07
C MET A 334 5.92 -1.31 1.46
N GLU A 335 5.51 -0.58 2.50
CA GLU A 335 6.22 0.60 2.98
C GLU A 335 6.31 0.59 4.51
N THR A 336 7.45 1.05 5.00
CA THR A 336 7.74 1.33 6.40
C THR A 336 8.45 2.67 6.49
N PHE A 337 8.30 3.39 7.60
CA PHE A 337 9.08 4.61 7.84
C PHE A 337 10.08 4.41 8.98
N ALA A 338 11.12 5.22 9.00
CA ALA A 338 12.11 5.25 10.09
C ALA A 338 12.09 6.67 10.67
N PRO A 339 11.38 6.90 11.79
CA PRO A 339 11.22 8.25 12.30
C PRO A 339 12.53 8.78 12.87
N ALA A 340 12.77 10.08 12.66
CA ALA A 340 13.82 10.81 13.35
C ALA A 340 13.27 11.35 14.67
N TYR A 341 14.02 11.15 15.76
CA TYR A 341 13.69 11.70 17.07
C TYR A 341 14.42 13.03 17.28
N ASN A 342 13.67 14.10 17.50
CA ASN A 342 14.24 15.42 17.81
C ASN A 342 14.48 15.55 19.32
N VAL A 343 15.75 15.59 19.72
CA VAL A 343 16.17 15.91 21.08
C VAL A 343 16.09 17.43 21.24
N ASN A 344 14.88 17.96 21.44
CA ASN A 344 14.67 19.37 21.78
C ASN A 344 15.39 19.76 23.07
#